data_AF-A0A6D2HQF7-F1
#
_entry.id   AF-A0A6D2HQF7-F1
#
_cell.length_a   1.000
_cell.length_b   1.000
_cell.length_c   1.000
_cell.angle_alpha   90.00
_cell.angle_beta   90.00
_cell.angle_gamma   90.00
#
_symmetry.space_group_name_H-M   'P 1'
#
loop_
_entity.id
_entity.type
_entity.pdbx_description
1 polymer ?
#
loop_
_entity_poly.entity_id
_entity_poly.type
_entity_poly.pdbx_seq_one_letter_code
_entity_poly.pdbx_strand_id
1 'polypeptide(L)'
;MIVYVALAVGSSLCILFRATLLVTACYKTATELFHRMHHCIFRSPMSFFDSTPSGRIMNRASTDQSAVDLDIPYQFGGVAITGIQVIGIIGVMSQVSWLVFLVFIPVVAASIWYQRYYIAAARELSRLVGVGKAPLIQHFAETISGQQPSGVSVKNLDSVVTT
;
A
#
# COMPACT_ATOMS: atom_id res chain seq x y z
N MET A 1 23.48 20.23 -27.52
CA MET A 1 22.48 21.11 -26.88
C MET A 1 21.04 20.70 -27.19
N ILE A 2 20.64 20.55 -28.46
CA ILE A 2 19.27 20.15 -28.83
C ILE A 2 18.82 18.84 -28.17
N VAL A 3 19.69 17.83 -28.10
CA VAL A 3 19.35 16.53 -27.50
C VAL A 3 19.09 16.64 -25.98
N TYR A 4 19.89 17.42 -25.25
CA TYR A 4 19.66 17.65 -23.82
C TYR A 4 18.36 18.42 -23.56
N VAL A 5 18.06 19.41 -24.41
CA VAL A 5 16.79 20.16 -24.32
C VAL A 5 15.60 19.24 -24.61
N ALA A 6 15.68 18.39 -25.65
CA ALA A 6 14.63 17.44 -25.99
C ALA A 6 14.40 16.42 -24.86
N LEU A 7 15.46 15.90 -24.24
CA LEU A 7 15.36 14.99 -23.09
C LEU A 7 14.76 15.68 -21.87
N ALA A 8 15.18 16.92 -21.57
CA ALA A 8 14.64 17.68 -20.45
C ALA A 8 13.14 17.97 -20.64
N VAL A 9 12.74 18.43 -21.82
CA VAL A 9 11.32 18.66 -22.16
C VAL A 9 10.52 17.35 -22.11
N GLY A 10 11.05 16.27 -22.68
CA GLY A 10 10.43 14.95 -22.64
C GLY A 10 10.23 14.42 -21.22
N SER A 11 11.24 14.57 -20.36
CA SER A 11 11.15 14.17 -18.95
C SER A 11 10.11 14.99 -18.18
N SER A 12 10.05 16.31 -18.41
CA SER A 12 9.06 17.20 -17.79
C SER A 12 7.63 16.82 -18.19
N LEU A 13 7.39 16.60 -19.48
CA LEU A 13 6.09 16.13 -19.98
C LEU A 13 5.72 14.76 -19.40
N CYS A 14 6.69 13.84 -19.28
CA CYS A 14 6.47 12.53 -18.69
C CYS A 14 6.07 12.63 -17.21
N ILE A 15 6.73 13.51 -16.45
CA ILE A 15 6.38 13.78 -15.04
C ILE A 15 4.95 14.34 -14.94
N LEU A 16 4.60 15.32 -15.78
CA LEU A 16 3.25 15.90 -15.80
C LEU A 16 2.20 14.85 -16.15
N PHE A 17 2.42 14.08 -17.21
CA PHE A 17 1.51 13.02 -17.65
C PHE A 17 1.31 11.96 -16.56
N ARG A 18 2.39 11.54 -15.92
CA ARG A 18 2.32 10.61 -14.78
C ARG A 18 1.50 11.21 -13.63
N ALA A 19 1.74 12.47 -13.27
CA ALA A 19 1.05 13.12 -12.16
C ALA A 19 -0.45 13.21 -12.42
N THR A 20 -0.86 13.61 -13.63
CA THR A 20 -2.28 13.69 -13.99
C THR A 20 -2.93 12.32 -14.07
N LEU A 21 -2.25 11.31 -14.61
CA LEU A 21 -2.74 9.92 -14.59
C LEU A 21 -2.92 9.40 -13.17
N LEU A 22 -1.95 9.64 -12.27
CA LEU A 22 -2.01 9.18 -10.89
C LEU A 22 -3.20 9.79 -10.14
N VAL A 23 -3.38 11.11 -10.26
CA VAL A 23 -4.52 11.81 -9.65
C VAL A 23 -5.84 11.30 -10.21
N THR A 24 -5.94 11.12 -11.52
CA THR A 24 -7.16 10.65 -12.18
C THR A 24 -7.49 9.21 -11.78
N ALA A 25 -6.50 8.33 -11.72
CA ALA A 25 -6.67 6.94 -11.29
C ALA A 25 -7.08 6.86 -9.82
N CYS A 26 -6.37 7.56 -8.93
CA CYS A 26 -6.70 7.61 -7.50
C CYS A 26 -8.11 8.12 -7.28
N TYR A 27 -8.47 9.24 -7.91
CA TYR A 27 -9.81 9.82 -7.80
C TYR A 27 -10.90 8.86 -8.27
N LYS A 28 -10.71 8.20 -9.42
CA LYS A 28 -11.67 7.19 -9.92
C LYS A 28 -11.79 6.00 -8.98
N THR A 29 -10.67 5.48 -8.51
CA THR A 29 -10.64 4.33 -7.58
C THR A 29 -11.33 4.66 -6.25
N ALA A 30 -11.03 5.82 -5.68
CA ALA A 30 -11.65 6.30 -4.43
C ALA A 30 -13.17 6.45 -4.57
N THR A 31 -13.62 7.02 -5.70
CA THR A 31 -15.05 7.24 -5.96
C THR A 31 -15.80 5.93 -6.16
N GLU A 32 -15.23 5.00 -6.95
CA GLU A 32 -15.83 3.68 -7.18
C GLU A 32 -15.91 2.86 -5.88
N LEU A 33 -14.86 2.90 -5.06
CA LEU A 33 -14.82 2.20 -3.77
C LEU A 33 -15.89 2.75 -2.82
N PHE A 34 -16.01 4.06 -2.72
CA PHE A 34 -17.03 4.72 -1.91
C PHE A 34 -18.44 4.35 -2.37
N HIS A 35 -18.70 4.42 -3.68
CA HIS A 35 -20.02 4.09 -4.24
C HIS A 35 -20.40 2.64 -3.96
N ARG A 36 -19.47 1.70 -4.14
CA ARG A 36 -19.68 0.28 -3.85
C ARG A 36 -19.95 0.02 -2.37
N MET A 37 -19.14 0.60 -1.48
CA MET A 37 -19.33 0.46 -0.03
C MET A 37 -20.70 1.00 0.39
N HIS A 38 -21.06 2.19 -0.09
CA HIS A 38 -22.35 2.81 0.18
C HIS A 38 -23.49 1.91 -0.29
N HIS A 39 -23.46 1.46 -1.54
CA HIS A 39 -24.51 0.60 -2.10
C HIS A 39 -24.65 -0.74 -1.34
N CYS A 40 -23.54 -1.34 -0.90
CA CYS A 40 -23.56 -2.57 -0.08
C CYS A 40 -24.18 -2.34 1.30
N ILE A 41 -23.90 -1.20 1.95
CA ILE A 41 -24.46 -0.85 3.26
C ILE A 41 -25.97 -0.68 3.17
N PHE A 42 -26.47 0.07 2.18
CA PHE A 42 -27.92 0.29 2.04
C PHE A 42 -28.72 -0.96 1.66
N ARG A 43 -28.07 -1.96 1.05
CA ARG A 43 -28.73 -3.22 0.67
C ARG A 43 -28.60 -4.33 1.72
N SER A 44 -27.99 -4.03 2.86
CA SER A 44 -27.83 -4.98 3.96
C SER A 44 -29.14 -5.16 4.74
N PRO A 45 -29.54 -6.40 5.11
CA PRO A 45 -30.71 -6.64 5.94
C PRO A 45 -30.52 -6.06 7.35
N MET A 46 -31.63 -5.66 8.00
CA MET A 46 -31.60 -5.02 9.34
C MET A 46 -30.90 -5.88 10.41
N SER A 47 -30.94 -7.21 10.32
CA SER A 47 -30.28 -8.10 11.29
C SER A 47 -28.74 -7.97 11.30
N PHE A 48 -28.14 -7.50 10.21
CA PHE A 48 -26.70 -7.25 10.13
C PHE A 48 -26.27 -6.05 11.00
N PHE A 49 -27.13 -5.04 11.10
CA PHE A 49 -26.91 -3.84 11.89
C PHE A 49 -27.16 -4.06 13.39
N ASP A 50 -27.98 -5.05 13.75
CA ASP A 50 -28.15 -5.47 15.16
C ASP A 50 -26.93 -6.27 15.68
N SER A 51 -26.29 -7.05 14.81
CA SER A 51 -25.13 -7.88 15.18
C SER A 51 -23.79 -7.11 15.12
N THR A 52 -23.74 -6.00 14.37
CA THR A 52 -22.54 -5.19 14.19
C THR A 52 -22.88 -3.72 14.34
N PRO A 53 -22.36 -3.01 15.36
CA PRO A 53 -22.65 -1.59 15.52
C PRO A 53 -22.20 -0.84 14.27
N SER A 54 -23.09 -0.01 13.72
CA SER A 54 -22.85 0.78 12.50
C SER A 54 -21.56 1.60 12.54
N GLY A 55 -21.15 2.05 13.73
CA GLY A 55 -19.89 2.75 13.95
C GLY A 55 -18.64 1.91 13.60
N ARG A 56 -18.66 0.58 13.79
CA ARG A 56 -17.52 -0.29 13.44
C ARG A 56 -17.38 -0.46 11.93
N ILE A 57 -18.51 -0.52 11.21
CA ILE A 57 -18.54 -0.60 9.74
C ILE A 57 -18.01 0.71 9.15
N MET A 58 -18.46 1.85 9.68
CA MET A 58 -18.01 3.17 9.25
C MET A 58 -16.52 3.39 9.52
N ASN A 59 -16.04 3.03 10.72
CA ASN A 59 -14.61 3.16 11.06
C ASN A 59 -13.72 2.32 10.14
N ARG A 60 -14.16 1.11 9.79
CA ARG A 60 -13.45 0.24 8.85
C ARG A 60 -13.46 0.81 7.43
N ALA A 61 -14.62 1.23 6.93
CA ALA A 61 -14.74 1.85 5.62
C ALA A 61 -13.87 3.12 5.49
N SER A 62 -13.87 3.99 6.51
CA SER A 62 -13.00 5.17 6.54
C SER A 62 -11.52 4.83 6.58
N THR A 63 -11.13 3.80 7.35
CA THR A 63 -9.74 3.34 7.40
C THR A 63 -9.29 2.75 6.07
N ASP A 64 -10.12 1.90 5.46
CA ASP A 64 -9.84 1.27 4.17
C ASP A 64 -9.77 2.32 3.04
N GLN A 65 -10.67 3.32 3.05
CA GLN A 65 -10.64 4.44 2.11
C GLN A 65 -9.39 5.30 2.30
N SER A 66 -9.01 5.63 3.55
CA SER A 66 -7.80 6.41 3.83
C SER A 66 -6.53 5.67 3.40
N ALA A 67 -6.47 4.35 3.54
CA ALA A 67 -5.35 3.55 3.06
C ALA A 67 -5.28 3.58 1.53
N VAL A 68 -6.42 3.46 0.85
CA VAL A 68 -6.48 3.54 -0.63
C VAL A 68 -6.07 4.92 -1.14
N ASP A 69 -6.51 5.99 -0.46
CA ASP A 69 -6.24 7.37 -0.87
C ASP A 69 -4.79 7.82 -0.61
N LEU A 70 -4.10 7.21 0.36
CA LEU A 70 -2.73 7.59 0.72
C LEU A 70 -1.68 6.60 0.23
N ASP A 71 -1.88 5.30 0.44
CA ASP A 71 -0.85 4.29 0.18
C ASP A 71 -0.73 3.96 -1.31
N ILE A 72 -1.86 3.85 -2.03
CA ILE A 72 -1.82 3.55 -3.48
C ILE A 72 -1.07 4.61 -4.27
N PRO A 73 -1.39 5.92 -4.16
CA PRO A 73 -0.66 6.92 -4.92
C PRO A 73 0.79 7.07 -4.48
N TYR A 74 1.09 6.86 -3.20
CA TYR A 74 2.47 6.88 -2.69
C TYR A 74 3.32 5.78 -3.34
N GLN A 75 2.86 4.53 -3.31
CA GLN A 75 3.60 3.39 -3.84
C GLN A 75 3.70 3.42 -5.36
N PHE A 76 2.57 3.66 -6.04
CA PHE A 76 2.55 3.82 -7.49
C PHE A 76 3.42 5.00 -7.92
N GLY A 77 3.40 6.06 -7.12
CA GLY A 77 4.25 7.22 -7.31
C GLY A 77 5.73 6.85 -7.28
N GLY A 78 6.20 6.18 -6.22
CA GLY A 78 7.60 5.77 -6.09
C GLY A 78 8.09 4.91 -7.26
N VAL A 79 7.29 3.92 -7.68
CA VAL A 79 7.62 3.06 -8.83
C VAL A 79 7.75 3.89 -10.11
N ALA A 80 6.83 4.82 -10.33
CA ALA A 80 6.83 5.62 -11.54
C ALA A 80 7.92 6.71 -11.54
N ILE A 81 8.35 7.27 -10.40
CA ILE A 81 9.57 8.12 -10.31
C ILE A 81 10.77 7.31 -10.78
N THR A 82 10.96 6.13 -10.16
CA THR A 82 12.13 5.28 -10.42
C THR A 82 12.15 4.82 -11.88
N GLY A 83 11.00 4.45 -12.45
CA GLY A 83 10.87 4.06 -13.84
C GLY A 83 11.28 5.19 -14.81
N ILE A 84 10.75 6.40 -14.61
CA ILE A 84 11.11 7.58 -15.44
C ILE A 84 12.62 7.88 -15.31
N GLN A 85 13.16 7.81 -14.10
CA GLN A 85 14.58 8.05 -13.84
C GLN A 85 15.46 7.04 -14.58
N VAL A 86 15.14 5.76 -14.51
CA VAL A 86 15.88 4.70 -15.22
C VAL A 86 15.82 4.91 -16.73
N ILE A 87 14.65 5.23 -17.29
CA ILE A 87 14.50 5.53 -18.72
C ILE A 87 15.36 6.75 -19.11
N GLY A 88 15.35 7.80 -18.29
CA GLY A 88 16.17 8.99 -18.49
C GLY A 88 17.67 8.67 -18.50
N ILE A 89 18.15 7.86 -17.56
CA ILE A 89 19.54 7.41 -17.50
C ILE A 89 19.90 6.62 -18.76
N ILE A 90 19.07 5.66 -19.18
CA ILE A 90 19.31 4.88 -20.41
C ILE A 90 19.40 5.80 -21.63
N GLY A 91 18.50 6.77 -21.75
CA GLY A 91 18.49 7.73 -22.86
C GLY A 91 19.74 8.61 -22.94
N VAL A 92 20.28 9.02 -21.79
CA VAL A 92 21.55 9.77 -21.72
C VAL A 92 22.73 8.86 -22.02
N MET A 93 22.79 7.66 -21.43
CA MET A 93 23.91 6.73 -21.62
C MET A 93 24.01 6.19 -23.04
N SER A 94 22.88 6.03 -23.73
CA SER A 94 22.84 5.61 -25.14
C SER A 94 23.59 6.57 -26.07
N GLN A 95 23.60 7.86 -25.76
CA GLN A 95 24.37 8.85 -26.55
C GLN A 95 25.88 8.69 -26.39
N VAL A 96 26.33 8.22 -25.23
CA VAL A 96 27.75 8.08 -24.90
C VAL A 96 28.28 6.77 -25.47
N SER A 97 27.52 5.67 -25.39
CA SER A 97 27.96 4.39 -25.93
C SER A 97 26.81 3.42 -26.19
N TRP A 98 26.70 2.92 -27.43
CA TRP A 98 25.70 1.91 -27.83
C TRP A 98 25.83 0.59 -27.04
N LEU A 99 27.05 0.25 -26.61
CA LEU A 99 27.34 -0.99 -25.88
C LEU A 99 26.62 -1.09 -24.52
N VAL A 100 26.19 0.03 -23.93
CA VAL A 100 25.43 0.05 -22.67
C VAL A 100 24.11 -0.69 -22.82
N PHE A 101 23.49 -0.66 -24.00
CA PHE A 101 22.22 -1.35 -24.26
C PHE A 101 22.36 -2.88 -24.13
N LEU A 102 23.49 -3.42 -24.60
CA LEU A 102 23.81 -4.85 -24.53
C LEU A 102 23.96 -5.33 -23.09
N VAL A 103 24.53 -4.51 -22.20
CA VAL A 103 24.66 -4.82 -20.77
C VAL A 103 23.34 -4.63 -20.02
N PHE A 104 22.48 -3.72 -20.47
CA PHE A 104 21.22 -3.45 -19.80
C PHE A 104 20.22 -4.61 -19.92
N ILE A 105 20.21 -5.31 -21.06
CA ILE A 105 19.32 -6.46 -21.31
C ILE A 105 19.48 -7.56 -20.24
N PRO A 106 20.69 -8.11 -19.96
CA PRO A 106 20.84 -9.13 -18.93
C PRO A 106 20.57 -8.59 -17.51
N VAL A 107 20.86 -7.31 -17.24
CA VAL A 107 20.55 -6.69 -15.93
C VAL A 107 19.05 -6.62 -15.70
N VAL A 108 18.26 -6.22 -16.70
CA VAL A 108 16.79 -6.21 -16.60
C VAL A 108 16.24 -7.63 -16.44
N ALA A 109 16.76 -8.59 -17.22
CA ALA A 109 16.34 -9.99 -17.12
C ALA A 109 16.63 -10.57 -15.72
N ALA A 110 17.83 -10.34 -15.19
CA ALA A 110 18.20 -10.73 -13.83
C ALA A 110 17.31 -10.04 -12.79
N SER A 111 17.04 -8.75 -12.94
CA SER A 111 16.17 -7.99 -12.04
C SER A 111 14.75 -8.55 -12.00
N ILE A 112 14.17 -8.91 -13.16
CA ILE A 112 12.84 -9.54 -13.23
C ILE A 112 12.88 -10.91 -12.55
N TRP A 113 13.93 -11.70 -12.75
CA TRP A 113 14.07 -13.00 -12.12
C TRP A 113 14.16 -12.89 -10.59
N TYR A 114 15.02 -11.99 -10.09
CA TYR A 114 15.13 -11.65 -8.67
C TYR A 114 13.81 -11.15 -8.10
N GLN A 115 13.10 -10.27 -8.80
CA GLN A 115 11.82 -9.74 -8.37
C GLN A 115 10.78 -10.86 -8.22
N ARG A 116 10.71 -11.81 -9.17
CA ARG A 116 9.78 -12.95 -9.08
C ARG A 116 10.09 -13.85 -7.90
N TYR A 117 11.37 -14.15 -7.67
CA TYR A 117 11.80 -14.97 -6.54
C TYR A 117 11.52 -14.27 -5.20
N TYR A 118 11.87 -12.99 -5.09
CA TYR A 118 11.64 -12.18 -3.90
C TYR A 118 10.16 -12.05 -3.56
N ILE A 119 9.28 -11.82 -4.56
CA ILE A 119 7.83 -11.72 -4.33
C ILE A 119 7.27 -13.04 -3.78
N ALA A 120 7.72 -14.20 -4.27
CA ALA A 120 7.29 -15.49 -3.74
C ALA A 120 7.67 -15.64 -2.26
N ALA A 121 8.95 -15.39 -1.94
CA ALA A 121 9.45 -15.46 -0.56
C ALA A 121 8.78 -14.43 0.37
N ALA A 122 8.56 -13.20 -0.11
CA ALA A 122 7.92 -12.13 0.67
C ALA A 122 6.46 -12.46 1.02
N ARG A 123 5.73 -13.13 0.12
CA ARG A 123 4.36 -13.60 0.39
C ARG A 123 4.35 -14.68 1.46
N GLU A 124 5.26 -15.64 1.37
CA GLU A 124 5.40 -16.70 2.38
C GLU A 124 5.78 -16.13 3.75
N LEU A 125 6.72 -15.18 3.80
CA LEU A 125 7.10 -14.48 5.02
C LEU A 125 5.92 -13.68 5.60
N SER A 126 5.18 -12.95 4.76
CA SER A 126 4.00 -12.20 5.21
C SER A 126 2.92 -13.13 5.79
N ARG A 127 2.74 -14.32 5.19
CA ARG A 127 1.85 -15.36 5.71
C ARG A 127 2.32 -15.90 7.07
N LEU A 128 3.61 -16.20 7.20
CA LEU A 128 4.23 -16.66 8.45
C LEU A 128 4.10 -15.60 9.56
N VAL A 129 4.36 -14.34 9.25
CA VAL A 129 4.20 -13.21 10.17
C VAL A 129 2.72 -13.04 10.57
N GLY A 130 1.79 -13.21 9.63
CA GLY A 130 0.35 -13.17 9.92
C GLY A 130 -0.08 -14.27 10.91
N VAL A 131 0.44 -15.49 10.76
CA VAL A 131 0.15 -16.62 11.65
C VAL A 131 0.90 -16.53 12.99
N GLY A 132 2.11 -15.97 13.00
CA GLY A 132 2.96 -15.87 14.19
C GLY A 132 2.62 -14.69 15.13
N LYS A 133 2.04 -13.60 14.61
CA LYS A 133 1.66 -12.43 15.43
C LYS A 133 0.47 -12.70 16.35
N ALA A 134 -0.50 -13.51 15.91
CA ALA A 134 -1.70 -13.82 16.69
C ALA A 134 -1.42 -14.55 18.03
N PRO A 135 -0.62 -15.65 18.08
CA PRO A 135 -0.32 -16.34 19.34
C PRO A 135 0.60 -15.56 20.27
N LEU A 136 1.48 -14.68 19.75
CA LEU A 136 2.33 -13.82 20.57
C LEU A 136 1.51 -12.80 21.38
N ILE A 137 0.55 -12.13 20.74
CA ILE A 137 -0.34 -11.18 21.42
C ILE A 137 -1.20 -11.91 22.47
N GLN A 138 -1.66 -13.12 22.13
CA GLN A 138 -2.43 -13.94 23.06
C GLN A 138 -1.61 -14.39 24.28
N HIS A 139 -0.36 -14.84 24.10
CA HIS A 139 0.52 -15.20 25.22
C HIS A 139 0.90 -13.99 26.09
N PHE A 140 1.12 -12.81 25.50
CA PHE A 140 1.33 -11.59 26.26
C PHE A 140 0.08 -11.19 27.06
N ALA A 141 -1.12 -11.32 26.47
CA ALA A 141 -2.37 -11.05 27.17
C ALA A 141 -2.60 -12.04 28.34
N GLU A 142 -2.32 -13.33 28.15
CA GLU A 142 -2.41 -14.36 29.19
C GLU A 142 -1.40 -14.15 30.32
N THR A 143 -0.17 -13.72 30.01
CA THR A 143 0.87 -13.44 31.02
C THR A 143 0.52 -12.22 31.87
N ILE A 144 0.03 -11.14 31.24
CA ILE A 144 -0.40 -9.92 31.94
C ILE A 144 -1.64 -10.22 32.80
N SER A 145 -2.59 -11.01 32.28
CA SER A 145 -3.79 -11.39 33.04
C SER A 145 -3.49 -12.38 34.18
N GLY A 146 -2.51 -13.26 33.99
CA GLY A 146 -2.07 -14.25 34.99
C GLY A 146 -1.25 -13.65 36.14
N GLN A 147 -0.69 -12.44 35.98
CA GLN A 147 -0.03 -11.71 37.05
C GLN A 147 -0.98 -10.93 37.96
N GLN A 148 -2.29 -10.89 37.67
CA GLN A 148 -3.28 -10.23 38.52
C GLN A 148 -3.84 -11.23 39.56
N PRO A 149 -3.58 -11.05 40.86
CA PRO A 149 -4.15 -11.91 41.90
C PRO A 149 -5.67 -11.81 41.84
N SER A 150 -6.35 -12.95 41.90
CA SER A 150 -7.78 -13.18 41.67
C SER A 150 -8.73 -12.52 42.69
N GLY A 151 -8.60 -11.21 42.92
CA GLY A 151 -9.35 -10.50 43.97
C GLY A 151 -9.64 -9.02 43.75
N VAL A 152 -9.34 -8.42 42.59
CA VAL A 152 -9.66 -6.99 42.37
C VAL A 152 -10.68 -6.81 41.23
N SER A 153 -11.91 -6.56 41.68
CA SER A 153 -13.09 -6.09 40.96
C SER A 153 -12.81 -5.37 39.63
N VAL A 154 -13.27 -6.00 38.55
CA VAL A 154 -13.28 -5.55 37.14
C VAL A 154 -14.30 -4.42 36.94
N LYS A 155 -14.16 -3.30 37.67
CA LYS A 155 -15.05 -2.13 37.52
C LYS A 155 -14.34 -0.83 37.12
N ASN A 156 -13.01 -0.83 36.98
CA ASN A 156 -12.26 0.41 36.75
C ASN A 156 -11.50 0.45 35.41
N LEU A 157 -11.58 -0.57 34.54
CA LEU A 157 -10.86 -0.54 33.26
C LEU A 157 -11.60 0.19 32.13
N ASP A 158 -12.92 0.35 32.22
CA ASP A 158 -13.69 1.10 31.20
C ASP A 158 -13.47 2.62 31.28
N SER A 159 -12.84 3.12 32.35
CA SER A 159 -12.61 4.56 32.54
C SER A 159 -11.25 5.07 32.00
N VAL A 160 -10.33 4.18 31.59
CA VAL A 160 -8.97 4.60 31.18
C VAL A 160 -8.78 4.58 29.65
N VAL A 161 -9.73 4.02 28.89
CA VAL A 161 -9.65 3.94 27.42
C VAL A 161 -10.26 5.18 26.73
N THR A 162 -10.81 6.14 27.48
CA THR A 162 -11.46 7.34 26.91
C THR A 162 -10.81 8.66 27.35
N THR A 163 -9.48 8.74 27.38
CA THR A 163 -8.72 10.00 27.43
C THR A 163 -7.42 9.85 26.65
#